data_AF-A0A5C7H524-F1
#
_entry.id   AF-A0A5C7H524-F1
#
_cell.length_a   1.000
_cell.length_b   1.000
_cell.length_c   1.000
_cell.angle_alpha   90.00
_cell.angle_beta   90.00
_cell.angle_gamma   90.00
#
_symmetry.space_group_name_H-M   'P 1'
#
loop_
_entity.id
_entity.type
_entity.pdbx_description
1 polymer ?
#
loop_
_entity_poly.entity_id
_entity_poly.type
_entity_poly.pdbx_seq_one_letter_code
_entity_poly.pdbx_strand_id
1 'polypeptide(L)'
;MGYTLLLSLIEYKTPVMRVDLDRANEILPSIPKEHYNSVARFLESRGTIEKALEVAIHSDYRFEQAIQLGRLEAAQEIAKDVHSGSKWKQLGELAMSTGRCCLEMAEECMKHAMDLSGLLLLYSSLGDAEGISKLASLAKEQGKNNVAFLCLFMVGKLEDCPPAVSGKHSFGSNRVPEAALMARSYLPSKVPKIDAIWRKDLHKVEINIHQFLTGYEKGRMHGNRWAEMLKLKDRPSSTSFEERLH
;
A
#
# COMPACT_ATOMS: atom_id res chain seq x y z
N MET A 1 -36.23 22.01 -19.26
CA MET A 1 -34.97 22.39 -18.60
C MET A 1 -34.76 23.88 -18.79
N GLY A 2 -35.37 24.71 -17.94
CA GLY A 2 -35.29 26.16 -18.05
C GLY A 2 -33.97 26.66 -17.46
N TYR A 3 -33.15 27.33 -18.26
CA TYR A 3 -31.95 27.99 -17.77
C TYR A 3 -32.36 29.27 -17.04
N THR A 4 -32.46 29.22 -15.71
CA THR A 4 -32.58 30.43 -14.88
C THR A 4 -31.20 31.11 -14.87
N LEU A 5 -30.95 31.98 -15.85
CA LEU A 5 -29.75 32.80 -15.87
C LEU A 5 -29.84 33.82 -14.74
N LEU A 6 -29.22 33.51 -13.61
CA LEU A 6 -29.15 34.40 -12.46
C LEU A 6 -28.30 35.62 -12.86
N LEU A 7 -28.93 36.80 -12.88
CA LEU A 7 -28.27 38.07 -13.21
C LEU A 7 -27.00 38.28 -12.36
N SER A 8 -27.07 37.91 -11.09
CA SER A 8 -25.97 37.98 -10.11
C SER A 8 -24.74 37.18 -10.54
N LEU A 9 -24.89 36.08 -11.28
CA LEU A 9 -23.75 35.30 -11.78
C LEU A 9 -23.08 36.01 -12.97
N ILE A 10 -23.85 36.72 -13.79
CA ILE A 10 -23.34 37.50 -14.94
C ILE A 10 -22.62 38.74 -14.44
N GLU A 11 -23.21 39.44 -13.46
CA GLU A 11 -22.62 40.59 -12.79
C GLU A 11 -21.33 40.25 -12.06
N TYR A 12 -21.19 39.02 -11.55
CA TYR A 12 -19.94 38.52 -10.98
C TYR A 12 -18.90 38.14 -12.05
N LYS A 13 -19.30 37.43 -13.12
CA LYS A 13 -18.38 36.98 -14.16
C LYS A 13 -17.77 38.14 -14.95
N THR A 14 -18.49 39.24 -15.13
CA THR A 14 -18.05 40.41 -15.91
C THR A 14 -16.80 41.11 -15.33
N PRO A 15 -16.75 41.50 -14.03
CA PRO A 15 -15.56 42.07 -13.41
C PRO A 15 -14.41 41.07 -13.30
N VAL A 16 -14.69 39.79 -13.05
CA VAL A 16 -13.66 38.73 -13.07
C VAL A 16 -13.00 38.61 -14.46
N MET A 17 -13.76 38.73 -15.55
CA MET A 17 -13.19 38.79 -16.90
C MET A 17 -12.30 40.02 -17.12
N ARG A 18 -12.61 41.13 -16.44
CA ARG A 18 -11.84 42.39 -16.48
C ARG A 18 -10.66 42.41 -15.49
N VAL A 19 -10.42 41.33 -14.75
CA VAL A 19 -9.36 41.20 -13.72
C VAL A 19 -9.58 42.13 -12.51
N ASP A 20 -10.76 42.73 -12.39
CA ASP A 20 -11.14 43.56 -11.24
C ASP A 20 -11.75 42.65 -10.15
N LEU A 21 -10.86 42.02 -9.39
CA LEU A 21 -11.24 40.99 -8.41
C LEU A 21 -11.76 41.56 -7.09
N ASP A 22 -11.56 42.85 -6.83
CA ASP A 22 -12.02 43.51 -5.60
C ASP A 22 -13.52 43.76 -5.68
N ARG A 23 -13.99 44.31 -6.81
CA ARG A 23 -15.43 44.43 -7.09
C ARG A 23 -16.14 43.08 -7.15
N ALA A 24 -15.46 42.06 -7.66
CA ALA A 24 -16.01 40.71 -7.67
C ALA A 24 -16.26 40.20 -6.24
N ASN A 25 -15.34 40.46 -5.31
CA ASN A 25 -15.46 40.01 -3.91
C ASN A 25 -16.63 40.67 -3.17
N GLU A 26 -16.98 41.92 -3.50
CA GLU A 26 -18.17 42.59 -2.93
C GLU A 26 -19.48 41.93 -3.37
N ILE A 27 -19.50 41.32 -4.55
CA ILE A 27 -20.70 40.71 -5.15
C ILE A 27 -20.85 39.24 -4.72
N LEU A 28 -19.77 38.58 -4.27
CA LEU A 28 -19.78 37.18 -3.82
C LEU A 28 -20.91 36.83 -2.82
N PRO A 29 -21.17 37.63 -1.77
CA PRO A 29 -22.20 37.31 -0.77
C PRO A 29 -23.62 37.30 -1.33
N SER A 30 -23.87 37.98 -2.46
CA SER A 30 -25.18 38.04 -3.12
C SER A 30 -25.51 36.77 -3.91
N ILE A 31 -24.55 35.87 -4.11
CA ILE A 31 -24.74 34.64 -4.88
C ILE A 31 -25.28 33.55 -3.94
N PRO A 32 -26.25 32.72 -4.38
CA PRO A 32 -26.66 31.53 -3.64
C PRO A 32 -25.53 30.49 -3.57
N LYS A 33 -25.37 29.85 -2.41
CA LYS A 33 -24.34 28.82 -2.15
C LYS A 33 -24.32 27.68 -3.19
N GLU A 34 -25.47 27.37 -3.78
CA GLU A 34 -25.61 26.35 -4.83
C GLU A 34 -24.71 26.59 -6.06
N HIS A 35 -24.44 27.86 -6.39
CA HIS A 35 -23.64 28.22 -7.56
C HIS A 35 -22.15 28.44 -7.27
N TYR A 36 -21.71 28.34 -6.02
CA TYR A 36 -20.32 28.64 -5.63
C TYR A 36 -19.31 27.71 -6.33
N ASN A 37 -19.67 26.46 -6.59
CA ASN A 37 -18.79 25.55 -7.33
C ASN A 37 -18.63 25.95 -8.82
N SER A 38 -19.68 26.49 -9.43
CA SER A 38 -19.62 27.01 -10.80
C SER A 38 -18.74 28.25 -10.88
N VAL A 39 -18.84 29.11 -9.87
CA VAL A 39 -17.97 30.28 -9.70
C VAL A 39 -16.52 29.85 -9.50
N ALA A 40 -16.26 28.88 -8.64
CA ALA A 40 -14.91 28.42 -8.37
C ALA A 40 -14.26 27.70 -9.58
N ARG A 41 -15.00 26.94 -10.40
CA ARG A 41 -14.51 26.42 -11.70
C ARG A 41 -14.22 27.53 -12.70
N PHE A 42 -15.05 28.57 -12.68
CA PHE A 42 -14.82 29.73 -13.53
C PHE A 42 -13.52 30.46 -13.13
N LEU A 43 -13.27 30.67 -11.84
CA LEU A 43 -12.03 31.26 -11.33
C LEU A 43 -10.80 30.40 -11.66
N GLU A 44 -10.91 29.08 -11.58
CA GLU A 44 -9.85 28.14 -11.99
C GLU A 44 -9.49 28.31 -13.47
N SER A 45 -10.49 28.38 -14.36
CA SER A 45 -10.26 28.61 -15.79
C SER A 45 -9.55 29.92 -16.12
N ARG A 46 -9.53 30.87 -15.17
CA ARG A 46 -8.87 32.17 -15.28
C ARG A 46 -7.49 32.21 -14.61
N GLY A 47 -7.08 31.13 -13.94
CA GLY A 47 -5.80 31.03 -13.25
C GLY A 47 -5.78 31.63 -11.84
N THR A 48 -6.90 32.14 -11.32
CA THR A 48 -7.01 32.68 -9.96
C THR A 48 -7.43 31.59 -8.97
N ILE A 49 -6.57 30.60 -8.79
CA ILE A 49 -6.90 29.38 -8.02
C ILE A 49 -6.99 29.69 -6.50
N GLU A 50 -6.26 30.68 -6.00
CA GLU A 50 -6.30 31.07 -4.57
C GLU A 50 -7.70 31.53 -4.12
N LYS A 51 -8.33 32.41 -4.90
CA LYS A 51 -9.72 32.84 -4.65
C LYS A 51 -10.72 31.72 -4.90
N ALA A 52 -10.41 30.81 -5.82
CA ALA A 52 -11.26 29.65 -6.05
C ALA A 52 -11.33 28.74 -4.81
N LEU A 53 -10.23 28.59 -4.06
CA LEU A 53 -10.16 27.81 -2.82
C LEU A 53 -11.05 28.39 -1.71
N GLU A 54 -11.12 29.71 -1.60
CA GLU A 54 -11.96 30.41 -0.61
C GLU A 54 -13.45 30.27 -0.91
N VAL A 55 -13.82 30.22 -2.19
CA VAL A 55 -15.21 30.12 -2.65
C VAL A 55 -15.69 28.66 -2.71
N ALA A 56 -14.80 27.68 -2.82
CA ALA A 56 -15.18 26.28 -2.94
C ALA A 56 -15.87 25.75 -1.65
N ILE A 57 -17.08 25.20 -1.81
CA ILE A 57 -17.85 24.61 -0.71
C ILE A 57 -17.59 23.10 -0.60
N HIS A 58 -17.41 22.40 -1.73
CA HIS A 58 -17.16 20.97 -1.73
C HIS A 58 -15.73 20.63 -1.33
N SER A 59 -15.59 19.75 -0.34
CA SER A 59 -14.30 19.28 0.18
C SER A 59 -13.45 18.56 -0.87
N ASP A 60 -14.06 17.81 -1.79
CA ASP A 60 -13.34 17.14 -2.89
C ASP A 60 -12.68 18.15 -3.83
N TYR A 61 -13.45 19.13 -4.27
CA TYR A 61 -12.98 20.15 -5.21
C TYR A 61 -11.98 21.10 -4.56
N ARG A 62 -12.19 21.45 -3.28
CA ARG A 62 -11.25 22.25 -2.48
C ARG A 62 -9.91 21.53 -2.29
N PHE A 63 -9.91 20.20 -2.18
CA PHE A 63 -8.69 19.39 -2.09
C PHE A 63 -7.88 19.44 -3.40
N GLU A 64 -8.54 19.28 -4.56
CA GLU A 64 -7.87 19.37 -5.87
C GLU A 64 -7.23 20.75 -6.09
N GLN A 65 -7.94 21.83 -5.72
CA GLN A 65 -7.39 23.19 -5.78
C GLN A 65 -6.22 23.42 -4.84
N ALA A 66 -6.30 22.90 -3.60
CA ALA A 66 -5.22 23.01 -2.64
C ALA A 66 -3.95 22.29 -3.12
N ILE A 67 -4.12 21.12 -3.75
CA ILE A 67 -3.06 20.39 -4.44
C ILE A 67 -2.44 21.23 -5.55
N GLN A 68 -3.26 21.82 -6.42
CA GLN A 68 -2.79 22.61 -7.56
C GLN A 68 -2.00 23.85 -7.13
N LEU A 69 -2.37 24.46 -6.00
CA LEU A 69 -1.67 25.59 -5.39
C LEU A 69 -0.42 25.18 -4.59
N GLY A 70 -0.22 23.89 -4.31
CA GLY A 70 0.84 23.42 -3.41
C GLY A 70 0.62 23.81 -1.94
N ARG A 71 -0.59 24.20 -1.53
CA ARG A 71 -0.93 24.52 -0.13
C ARG A 71 -1.24 23.24 0.64
N LEU A 72 -0.18 22.51 1.02
CA LEU A 72 -0.28 21.18 1.62
C LEU A 72 -0.97 21.18 3.00
N GLU A 73 -0.79 22.22 3.81
CA GLU A 73 -1.44 22.34 5.13
C GLU A 73 -2.97 22.37 5.01
N ALA A 74 -3.51 23.20 4.11
CA ALA A 74 -4.94 23.27 3.83
C ALA A 74 -5.47 21.94 3.25
N ALA A 75 -4.67 21.28 2.40
CA ALA A 75 -5.03 19.96 1.86
C ALA A 75 -5.06 18.88 2.95
N GLN A 76 -4.18 18.96 3.96
CA GLN A 76 -4.13 18.03 5.08
C GLN A 76 -5.37 18.17 5.97
N GLU A 77 -5.81 19.38 6.29
CA GLU A 77 -7.05 19.62 7.06
C GLU A 77 -8.26 19.01 6.35
N ILE A 78 -8.39 19.25 5.05
CA ILE A 78 -9.48 18.70 4.24
C ILE A 78 -9.40 17.16 4.17
N ALA A 79 -8.20 16.58 4.11
CA ALA A 79 -8.00 15.14 4.12
C ALA A 79 -8.37 14.50 5.46
N LYS A 80 -8.13 15.20 6.58
CA LYS A 80 -8.60 14.81 7.92
C LYS A 80 -10.11 14.76 7.98
N ASP A 81 -10.82 15.71 7.37
CA ASP A 81 -12.29 15.71 7.37
C ASP A 81 -12.86 14.55 6.53
N VAL A 82 -12.31 14.31 5.34
CA VAL A 82 -12.87 13.34 4.37
C VAL A 82 -12.48 11.88 4.64
N HIS A 83 -11.46 11.63 5.48
CA HIS A 83 -11.02 10.29 5.91
C HIS A 83 -10.82 9.26 4.76
N SER A 84 -10.41 9.72 3.57
CA SER A 84 -10.22 8.84 2.40
C SER A 84 -8.75 8.49 2.17
N GLY A 85 -8.42 7.20 2.19
CA GLY A 85 -7.04 6.72 2.01
C GLY A 85 -6.41 7.10 0.65
N SER A 86 -7.22 7.21 -0.41
CA SER A 86 -6.71 7.63 -1.73
C SER A 86 -6.20 9.07 -1.73
N LYS A 87 -6.89 9.97 -1.01
CA LYS A 87 -6.48 11.38 -0.90
C LYS A 87 -5.21 11.52 -0.08
N TRP A 88 -5.09 10.76 1.01
CA TRP A 88 -3.88 10.71 1.82
C TRP A 88 -2.66 10.22 1.02
N LYS A 89 -2.87 9.26 0.10
CA LYS A 89 -1.81 8.82 -0.81
C LYS A 89 -1.38 9.92 -1.79
N GLN A 90 -2.34 10.58 -2.45
CA GLN A 90 -2.04 11.70 -3.35
C GLN A 90 -1.32 12.85 -2.64
N LEU A 91 -1.78 13.20 -1.43
CA LEU A 91 -1.16 14.21 -0.60
C LEU A 91 0.26 13.80 -0.18
N GLY A 92 0.48 12.53 0.16
CA GLY A 92 1.80 11.99 0.48
C GLY A 92 2.78 12.06 -0.70
N GLU A 93 2.33 11.72 -1.91
CA GLU A 93 3.16 11.82 -3.13
C GLU A 93 3.56 13.28 -3.43
N LEU A 94 2.64 14.22 -3.26
CA LEU A 94 2.92 15.65 -3.41
C LEU A 94 3.80 16.23 -2.30
N ALA A 95 3.59 15.80 -1.05
CA ALA A 95 4.44 16.20 0.05
C ALA A 95 5.89 15.74 -0.18
N MET A 96 6.07 14.53 -0.74
CA MET A 96 7.39 14.03 -1.12
C MET A 96 8.02 14.80 -2.28
N SER A 97 7.24 15.28 -3.26
CA SER A 97 7.77 16.04 -4.39
C SER A 97 8.18 17.48 -4.03
N THR A 98 7.60 18.05 -2.97
CA THR A 98 7.77 19.47 -2.60
C THR A 98 9.02 19.73 -1.73
N GLY A 99 9.73 18.69 -1.26
CA GLY A 99 11.05 18.80 -0.63
C GLY A 99 11.10 18.56 0.89
N ARG A 100 12.26 18.86 1.51
CA ARG A 100 12.63 18.39 2.87
C ARG A 100 11.75 18.88 4.02
N CYS A 101 11.08 20.02 3.89
CA CYS A 101 10.26 20.57 4.99
C CYS A 101 8.92 19.86 5.18
N CYS A 102 8.51 18.98 4.25
CA CYS A 102 7.22 18.30 4.29
C CYS A 102 7.31 16.83 4.69
N LEU A 103 8.48 16.36 5.17
CA LEU A 103 8.69 14.95 5.51
C LEU A 103 7.85 14.49 6.70
N GLU A 104 7.68 15.34 7.72
CA GLU A 104 6.82 15.06 8.88
C GLU A 104 5.35 14.92 8.45
N MET A 105 4.88 15.82 7.59
CA MET A 105 3.54 15.76 7.02
C MET A 105 3.35 14.50 6.17
N ALA A 106 4.35 14.12 5.37
CA ALA A 106 4.31 12.91 4.57
C ALA A 106 4.22 11.65 5.44
N GLU A 107 4.94 11.60 6.57
CA GLU A 107 4.86 10.50 7.53
C GLU A 107 3.44 10.34 8.09
N GLU A 108 2.81 11.44 8.53
CA GLU A 108 1.42 11.43 8.99
C GLU A 108 0.46 10.95 7.90
N CYS A 109 0.63 11.47 6.67
CA CYS A 109 -0.20 11.08 5.53
C CYS A 109 -0.11 9.59 5.25
N MET A 110 1.09 9.02 5.25
CA MET A 110 1.30 7.61 4.95
C MET A 110 0.83 6.69 6.09
N LYS A 111 0.91 7.13 7.35
CA LYS A 111 0.31 6.42 8.49
C LYS A 111 -1.21 6.31 8.32
N HIS A 112 -1.87 7.41 7.93
CA HIS A 112 -3.32 7.40 7.67
C HIS A 112 -3.70 6.60 6.41
N ALA A 113 -2.86 6.63 5.37
CA ALA A 113 -3.08 5.83 4.15
C ALA A 113 -2.75 4.33 4.32
N MET A 114 -2.15 3.92 5.44
CA MET A 114 -1.60 2.58 5.67
C MET A 114 -0.60 2.12 4.58
N ASP A 115 0.14 3.07 3.99
CA ASP A 115 1.18 2.76 3.01
C ASP A 115 2.50 2.40 3.71
N LEU A 116 2.60 1.13 4.10
CA LEU A 116 3.78 0.60 4.79
C LEU A 116 5.04 0.63 3.93
N SER A 117 4.91 0.54 2.60
CA SER A 117 6.05 0.55 1.69
C SER A 117 6.63 1.96 1.55
N GLY A 118 5.75 2.97 1.46
CA GLY A 118 6.14 4.38 1.48
C GLY A 118 6.82 4.77 2.81
N LEU A 119 6.22 4.37 3.93
CA LEU A 119 6.80 4.58 5.26
C LEU A 119 8.18 3.93 5.40
N LEU A 120 8.35 2.71 4.85
CA LEU A 120 9.63 2.03 4.87
C LEU A 120 10.69 2.84 4.13
N LEU A 121 10.38 3.29 2.91
CA LEU A 121 11.30 4.09 2.10
C LEU A 121 11.69 5.40 2.82
N LEU A 122 10.70 6.07 3.42
CA LEU A 122 10.91 7.29 4.18
C LEU A 122 11.85 7.04 5.37
N TYR A 123 11.55 6.09 6.25
CA TYR A 123 12.41 5.81 7.41
C TYR A 123 13.78 5.28 7.01
N SER A 124 13.89 4.47 5.95
CA SER A 124 15.18 4.04 5.40
C SER A 124 16.04 5.21 4.91
N SER A 125 15.41 6.21 4.29
CA SER A 125 16.13 7.41 3.83
C SER A 125 16.58 8.32 4.97
N LEU A 126 15.80 8.36 6.06
CA LEU A 126 16.11 9.13 7.27
C LEU A 126 17.11 8.40 8.19
N GLY A 127 17.20 7.07 8.07
CA GLY A 127 17.98 6.24 9.00
C GLY A 127 17.33 6.10 10.38
N ASP A 128 16.01 6.28 10.49
CA ASP A 128 15.30 6.15 11.76
C ASP A 128 15.08 4.68 12.14
N ALA A 129 15.94 4.15 13.01
CA ALA A 129 15.85 2.78 13.49
C ALA A 129 14.61 2.51 14.37
N GLU A 130 14.13 3.52 15.11
CA GLU A 130 12.96 3.36 15.99
C GLU A 130 11.67 3.30 15.17
N GLY A 131 11.53 4.20 14.19
CA GLY A 131 10.42 4.20 13.23
C GLY A 131 10.31 2.88 12.47
N ILE A 132 11.44 2.34 11.99
CA ILE A 132 11.48 1.04 11.31
C ILE A 132 11.06 -0.11 12.24
N SER A 133 11.48 -0.09 13.51
CA SER A 133 11.08 -1.13 14.48
C SER A 133 9.57 -1.11 14.77
N LYS A 134 8.94 0.07 14.88
CA LYS A 134 7.48 0.20 15.04
C LYS A 134 6.73 -0.21 13.78
N LEU A 135 7.26 0.13 12.61
CA LEU A 135 6.70 -0.29 11.33
C LEU A 135 6.75 -1.81 11.16
N ALA A 136 7.81 -2.47 11.65
CA ALA A 136 7.94 -3.93 11.59
C ALA A 136 6.82 -4.65 12.36
N SER A 137 6.48 -4.20 13.57
CA SER A 137 5.37 -4.77 14.35
C SER A 137 4.03 -4.54 13.66
N LEU A 138 3.80 -3.34 13.15
CA LEU A 138 2.55 -3.00 12.44
C LEU A 138 2.40 -3.77 11.12
N ALA A 139 3.49 -3.96 10.37
CA ALA A 139 3.50 -4.77 9.16
C ALA A 139 3.24 -6.26 9.44
N LYS A 140 3.69 -6.77 10.59
CA LYS A 140 3.42 -8.14 11.05
C LYS A 140 1.94 -8.33 11.38
N GLU A 141 1.32 -7.37 12.06
CA GLU A 141 -0.12 -7.38 12.35
C GLU A 141 -0.96 -7.32 11.06
N GLN A 142 -0.54 -6.51 10.08
CA GLN A 142 -1.20 -6.46 8.77
C GLN A 142 -0.90 -7.65 7.85
N GLY A 143 -0.06 -8.60 8.27
CA GLY A 143 0.32 -9.76 7.46
C GLY A 143 1.24 -9.46 6.27
N LYS A 144 1.80 -8.23 6.17
CA LYS A 144 2.77 -7.85 5.13
C LYS A 144 4.18 -8.32 5.52
N ASN A 145 4.39 -9.64 5.42
CA ASN A 145 5.64 -10.30 5.85
C ASN A 145 6.90 -9.78 5.14
N ASN A 146 6.80 -9.38 3.87
CA ASN A 146 7.95 -8.88 3.10
C ASN A 146 8.49 -7.56 3.69
N VAL A 147 7.58 -6.62 3.99
CA VAL A 147 7.91 -5.32 4.57
C VAL A 147 8.45 -5.53 5.99
N ALA A 148 7.77 -6.34 6.80
CA ALA A 148 8.22 -6.66 8.15
C ALA A 148 9.63 -7.27 8.18
N PHE A 149 9.92 -8.18 7.24
CA PHE A 149 11.25 -8.79 7.10
C PHE A 149 12.32 -7.75 6.73
N LEU A 150 12.07 -6.89 5.74
CA LEU A 150 13.01 -5.83 5.36
C LEU A 150 13.28 -4.86 6.52
N CYS A 151 12.24 -4.45 7.26
CA CYS A 151 12.39 -3.61 8.45
C CYS A 151 13.33 -4.25 9.48
N LEU A 152 13.08 -5.50 9.84
CA LEU A 152 13.87 -6.22 10.85
C LEU A 152 15.31 -6.48 10.37
N PHE A 153 15.49 -6.74 9.08
CA PHE A 153 16.80 -6.92 8.46
C PHE A 153 17.63 -5.62 8.53
N MET A 154 17.04 -4.46 8.23
CA MET A 154 17.73 -3.16 8.30
C MET A 154 18.10 -2.77 9.74
N VAL A 155 17.25 -3.08 10.72
CA VAL A 155 17.54 -2.80 12.15
C VAL A 155 18.57 -3.78 12.72
N GLY A 156 18.87 -4.88 12.03
CA GLY A 156 19.81 -5.91 12.49
C GLY A 156 19.22 -6.87 13.53
N LYS A 157 17.90 -6.82 13.78
CA LYS A 157 17.18 -7.77 14.64
C LYS A 157 16.90 -9.07 13.87
N LEU A 158 17.97 -9.79 13.55
CA LEU A 158 17.94 -11.05 12.81
C LEU A 158 17.26 -12.19 13.58
N GLU A 159 17.13 -12.05 14.90
CA GLU A 159 16.51 -13.04 15.76
C GLU A 159 14.99 -13.16 15.55
N ASP A 160 14.35 -12.03 15.25
CA ASP A 160 12.89 -11.90 15.13
C ASP A 160 12.40 -11.94 13.68
N CYS A 161 13.31 -12.06 12.72
CA CYS A 161 13.00 -12.08 11.30
C CYS A 161 12.04 -13.24 10.97
N PRO A 162 10.98 -13.04 10.16
CA PRO A 162 10.05 -14.08 9.73
C PRO A 162 10.70 -15.36 9.18
N PRO A 163 11.79 -15.31 8.37
CA PRO A 163 12.52 -16.53 8.01
C PRO A 163 13.33 -17.14 9.18
N ALA A 164 13.73 -16.38 10.20
CA ALA A 164 14.45 -16.90 11.36
C ALA A 164 13.50 -17.52 12.42
N VAL A 165 12.24 -17.09 12.46
CA VAL A 165 11.23 -17.61 13.40
C VAL A 165 10.44 -18.74 12.73
N SER A 166 11.04 -19.92 12.65
CA SER A 166 10.36 -21.18 12.29
C SER A 166 9.43 -21.70 13.39
N GLY A 167 8.78 -20.80 14.14
CA GLY A 167 7.95 -21.10 15.29
C GLY A 167 6.52 -20.60 15.09
N LYS A 168 5.65 -21.48 14.56
CA LYS A 168 4.17 -21.53 14.68
C LYS A 168 3.30 -20.28 14.43
N HIS A 169 3.83 -19.07 14.24
CA HIS A 169 3.04 -17.83 14.23
C HIS A 169 3.17 -16.96 12.98
N SER A 170 3.83 -17.42 11.91
CA SER A 170 3.73 -16.75 10.61
C SER A 170 2.96 -17.64 9.65
N PHE A 171 1.71 -17.26 9.43
CA PHE A 171 0.77 -17.87 8.50
C PHE A 171 1.44 -18.13 7.14
N GLY A 172 1.51 -19.41 6.76
CA GLY A 172 1.28 -19.81 5.38
C GLY A 172 2.48 -20.11 4.48
N SER A 173 3.75 -20.10 4.93
CA SER A 173 4.82 -20.49 4.01
C SER A 173 5.86 -21.42 4.63
N ASN A 174 5.89 -22.63 4.09
CA ASN A 174 6.86 -23.70 4.30
C ASN A 174 8.26 -23.32 3.73
N ARG A 175 8.75 -22.11 4.03
CA ARG A 175 9.99 -21.53 3.48
C ARG A 175 11.22 -21.86 4.31
N VAL A 176 11.29 -23.11 4.79
CA VAL A 176 12.43 -23.59 5.59
C VAL A 176 13.78 -23.54 4.84
N PRO A 177 13.85 -23.76 3.51
CA PRO A 177 15.12 -23.61 2.79
C PRO A 177 15.65 -22.17 2.77
N GLU A 178 14.76 -21.17 2.60
CA GLU A 178 15.14 -19.74 2.62
C GLU A 178 15.64 -19.33 4.01
N ALA A 179 14.96 -19.82 5.07
CA ALA A 179 15.36 -19.67 6.45
C ALA A 179 16.76 -20.27 6.73
N ALA A 180 17.02 -21.48 6.23
CA ALA A 180 18.29 -22.17 6.41
C ALA A 180 19.44 -21.41 5.72
N LEU A 181 19.21 -20.91 4.50
CA LEU A 181 20.20 -20.12 3.77
C LEU A 181 20.52 -18.80 4.48
N MET A 182 19.48 -18.12 4.98
CA MET A 182 19.61 -16.88 5.74
C MET A 182 20.41 -17.12 7.04
N ALA A 183 20.03 -18.15 7.82
CA ALA A 183 20.73 -18.49 9.05
C ALA A 183 22.19 -18.88 8.79
N ARG A 184 22.48 -19.63 7.72
CA ARG A 184 23.87 -19.99 7.37
C ARG A 184 24.73 -18.75 7.08
N SER A 185 24.13 -17.71 6.51
CA SER A 185 24.87 -16.51 6.06
C SER A 185 25.03 -15.48 7.17
N TYR A 186 23.99 -15.25 7.99
CA TYR A 186 23.96 -14.16 8.97
C TYR A 186 23.87 -14.61 10.43
N LEU A 187 23.46 -15.86 10.71
CA LEU A 187 23.26 -16.35 12.09
C LEU A 187 23.56 -17.86 12.22
N PRO A 188 24.83 -18.28 12.12
CA PRO A 188 25.22 -19.69 12.03
C PRO A 188 24.84 -20.50 13.29
N SER A 189 24.68 -19.84 14.43
CA SER A 189 24.26 -20.47 15.70
C SER A 189 22.85 -21.08 15.66
N LYS A 190 21.95 -20.57 14.80
CA LYS A 190 20.56 -21.08 14.67
C LYS A 190 20.39 -22.13 13.57
N VAL A 191 21.41 -22.35 12.74
CA VAL A 191 21.40 -23.35 11.66
C VAL A 191 21.01 -24.76 12.12
N PRO A 192 21.57 -25.35 13.19
CA PRO A 192 21.23 -26.73 13.57
C PRO A 192 19.75 -26.89 13.97
N LYS A 193 19.14 -25.85 14.56
CA LYS A 193 17.71 -25.86 14.89
C LYS A 193 16.84 -25.87 13.63
N ILE A 194 17.21 -25.06 12.63
CA ILE A 194 16.48 -24.98 11.36
C ILE A 194 16.68 -26.24 10.52
N ASP A 195 17.89 -26.81 10.50
CA ASP A 195 18.17 -28.08 9.80
C ASP A 195 17.31 -29.22 10.35
N ALA A 196 17.16 -29.33 11.67
CA ALA A 196 16.27 -30.32 12.28
C ALA A 196 14.80 -30.16 11.83
N ILE A 197 14.31 -28.92 11.74
CA ILE A 197 12.95 -28.62 11.26
C ILE A 197 12.83 -28.95 9.76
N TRP A 198 13.84 -28.58 8.96
CA TRP A 198 13.86 -28.85 7.54
C TRP A 198 13.83 -30.35 7.25
N ARG A 199 14.65 -31.13 7.95
CA ARG A 199 14.61 -32.59 7.89
C ARG A 199 13.23 -33.10 8.22
N LYS A 200 12.61 -32.65 9.32
CA LYS A 200 11.26 -33.08 9.70
C LYS A 200 10.20 -32.77 8.64
N ASP A 201 10.29 -31.61 7.99
CA ASP A 201 9.37 -31.25 6.91
C ASP A 201 9.62 -32.03 5.62
N LEU A 202 10.88 -32.38 5.31
CA LEU A 202 11.22 -33.27 4.20
C LEU A 202 10.67 -34.69 4.41
N HIS A 203 10.71 -35.21 5.63
CA HIS A 203 10.14 -36.55 5.92
C HIS A 203 8.63 -36.62 5.72
N LYS A 204 7.89 -35.49 5.75
CA LYS A 204 6.46 -35.47 5.38
C LYS A 204 6.24 -35.66 3.88
N VAL A 205 7.24 -35.27 3.07
CA VAL A 205 7.23 -35.37 1.61
C VAL A 205 8.12 -36.56 1.23
N GLU A 206 7.76 -37.74 1.71
CA GLU A 206 8.45 -38.96 1.33
C GLU A 206 8.04 -39.34 -0.11
N ILE A 207 8.83 -38.89 -1.08
CA ILE A 207 8.61 -39.21 -2.48
C ILE A 207 9.15 -40.62 -2.72
N ASN A 208 8.27 -41.59 -2.94
CA ASN A 208 8.68 -42.87 -3.47
C ASN A 208 9.24 -42.64 -4.89
N ILE A 209 10.56 -42.58 -5.01
CA ILE A 209 11.29 -42.26 -6.25
C ILE A 209 10.93 -43.25 -7.37
N HIS A 210 10.72 -44.51 -7.03
CA HIS A 210 10.29 -45.53 -7.99
C HIS A 210 8.90 -45.22 -8.54
N GLN A 211 7.90 -44.91 -7.70
CA GLN A 211 6.61 -44.42 -8.19
C GLN A 211 6.72 -43.07 -8.90
N PHE A 212 7.75 -42.26 -8.60
CA PHE A 212 8.03 -41.00 -9.27
C PHE A 212 8.39 -41.21 -10.73
N LEU A 213 9.44 -41.97 -10.95
CA LEU A 213 9.98 -42.27 -12.27
C LEU A 213 9.02 -43.13 -13.10
N THR A 214 8.39 -44.15 -12.49
CA THR A 214 7.40 -44.99 -13.19
C THR A 214 6.17 -44.20 -13.68
N GLY A 215 5.79 -43.13 -12.97
CA GLY A 215 4.70 -42.25 -13.41
C GLY A 215 5.06 -41.34 -14.59
N TYR A 216 6.34 -40.97 -14.74
CA TYR A 216 6.85 -40.24 -15.91
C TYR A 216 7.06 -41.17 -17.10
N GLU A 217 7.49 -42.41 -16.86
CA GLU A 217 7.72 -43.40 -17.91
C GLU A 217 6.41 -43.94 -18.50
N LYS A 218 5.40 -44.21 -17.67
CA LYS A 218 4.11 -44.76 -18.13
C LYS A 218 3.11 -43.68 -18.56
N GLY A 219 3.34 -42.42 -18.16
CA GLY A 219 2.41 -41.31 -18.35
C GLY A 219 1.11 -41.49 -17.57
N ARG A 220 0.57 -40.41 -16.98
CA ARG A 220 -0.81 -40.43 -16.47
C ARG A 220 -1.72 -39.76 -17.47
N MET A 221 -2.86 -40.39 -17.73
CA MET A 221 -3.94 -39.79 -18.52
C MET A 221 -5.16 -39.64 -17.63
N HIS A 222 -5.83 -38.50 -17.74
CA HIS A 222 -7.14 -38.31 -17.13
C HIS A 222 -8.16 -39.25 -17.80
N GLY A 223 -9.32 -39.51 -17.18
CA GLY A 223 -10.33 -40.45 -17.72
C GLY A 223 -10.82 -40.13 -19.14
N ASN A 224 -10.58 -38.90 -19.61
CA ASN A 224 -10.84 -38.43 -20.97
C ASN A 224 -9.63 -38.58 -21.93
N ARG A 225 -8.60 -39.35 -21.55
CA ARG A 225 -7.36 -39.61 -22.31
C ARG A 225 -6.45 -38.40 -22.55
N TRP A 226 -6.65 -37.29 -21.84
CA TRP A 226 -5.72 -36.16 -21.85
C TRP A 226 -4.53 -36.40 -20.93
N ALA A 227 -3.33 -36.00 -21.35
CA ALA A 227 -2.11 -36.13 -20.55
C ALA A 227 -2.16 -35.24 -19.30
N GLU A 228 -1.89 -35.82 -18.14
CA GLU A 228 -1.83 -35.11 -16.87
C GLU A 228 -0.39 -34.71 -16.53
N MET A 229 -0.15 -33.41 -16.32
CA MET A 229 1.19 -32.90 -16.02
C MET A 229 1.48 -33.02 -14.52
N LEU A 230 2.41 -33.89 -14.15
CA LEU A 230 2.70 -34.24 -12.75
C LEU A 230 3.44 -33.11 -12.01
N LYS A 231 2.81 -32.44 -11.05
CA LYS A 231 3.51 -31.51 -10.12
C LYS A 231 3.91 -32.24 -8.85
N LEU A 232 5.02 -31.80 -8.24
CA LEU A 232 5.61 -32.41 -7.04
C LEU A 232 4.63 -32.46 -5.84
N LYS A 233 3.61 -31.59 -5.82
CA LYS A 233 2.63 -31.45 -4.75
C LYS A 233 1.42 -32.39 -4.89
N ASP A 234 1.26 -33.05 -6.04
CA ASP A 234 0.06 -33.86 -6.36
C ASP A 234 0.21 -35.33 -5.92
N ARG A 235 1.22 -35.64 -5.10
CA ARG A 235 1.49 -37.00 -4.63
C ARG A 235 1.11 -37.15 -3.16
N PRO A 236 0.32 -38.18 -2.81
CA PRO A 236 0.01 -38.45 -1.41
C PRO A 236 1.26 -38.89 -0.64
N SER A 237 1.30 -38.60 0.66
CA SER A 237 2.32 -39.09 1.60
C SER A 237 2.28 -40.63 1.68
N SER A 238 3.45 -41.25 1.88
CA SER A 238 3.69 -42.70 1.81
C SER A 238 2.90 -43.57 2.80
N THR A 239 2.10 -42.99 3.70
CA THR A 239 1.35 -43.68 4.77
C THR A 239 0.26 -44.63 4.27
N SER A 240 -0.08 -44.63 2.97
CA SER A 240 -1.08 -45.54 2.40
C SER A 240 -0.47 -46.78 1.71
N PHE A 241 0.82 -47.08 1.91
CA PHE A 241 1.44 -48.24 1.29
C PHE A 241 1.05 -49.57 1.97
N GLU A 242 0.80 -49.55 3.29
CA GLU A 242 0.39 -50.75 4.04
C GLU A 242 -1.05 -51.18 3.76
N GLU A 243 -1.96 -50.27 3.40
CA GLU A 243 -3.37 -50.59 3.09
C GLU A 243 -3.58 -51.24 1.72
N ARG A 244 -2.53 -51.45 0.92
CA ARG A 244 -2.63 -51.99 -0.46
C ARG A 244 -2.06 -53.39 -0.64
N LEU A 245 -1.76 -54.09 0.45
CA LEU A 245 -1.24 -55.47 0.43
C LEU A 245 -2.25 -56.54 0.91
N HIS A 246 -3.55 -56.23 0.89
CA HIS A 246 -4.63 -57.21 1.01
C HIS A 246 -5.59 -57.14 -0.19
#